data_AF-A0AAJ4GE58-F1
#
_entry.id   AF-A0AAJ4GE58-F1
#
_cell.length_a   1.000
_cell.length_b   1.000
_cell.length_c   1.000
_cell.angle_alpha   90.00
_cell.angle_beta   90.00
_cell.angle_gamma   90.00
#
_symmetry.space_group_name_H-M   'P 1'
#
loop_
_entity.id
_entity.type
_entity.pdbx_description
1 polymer ?
#
loop_
_entity_poly.entity_id
_entity_poly.type
_entity_poly.pdbx_seq_one_letter_code
_entity_poly.pdbx_strand_id
1 'polypeptide(L)'
;MGQWSTFSLTASDAVVTAIEKYIALEISQRIKINGLLSKTPWTLDRINVDPFFQKRGHHEGTQYRCEACNRPLKHQFVLRSLNDQRVYKLGVSCFLSYAGISQMTVNDIQSHVNAAGKYRDQIIARYKAGKRFLGDEINILSFIVSHLRDQFLLPEIKECVK
;
A
#
# COMPACT_ATOMS: atom_id res chain seq x y z
N MET A 1 7.34 -33.15 20.76
CA MET A 1 7.36 -32.89 19.30
C MET A 1 5.94 -32.52 18.90
N GLY A 2 5.67 -31.22 18.76
CA GLY A 2 4.32 -30.71 18.46
C GLY A 2 4.04 -30.80 16.97
N GLN A 3 2.95 -31.48 16.62
CA GLN A 3 2.42 -31.64 15.28
C GLN A 3 2.01 -30.25 14.74
N TRP A 4 2.77 -29.72 13.80
CA TRP A 4 2.37 -28.53 13.04
C TRP A 4 1.28 -28.97 12.07
N SER A 5 0.02 -28.83 12.48
CA SER A 5 -1.11 -28.95 11.58
C SER A 5 -0.90 -27.99 10.41
N THR A 6 -0.84 -28.55 9.20
CA THR A 6 -0.76 -27.85 7.92
C THR A 6 -1.95 -26.92 7.75
N PHE A 7 -1.85 -25.71 8.30
CA PHE A 7 -2.66 -24.59 7.81
C PHE A 7 -2.15 -24.27 6.41
N SER A 8 -2.96 -24.59 5.40
CA SER A 8 -2.79 -24.07 4.06
C SER A 8 -3.01 -22.56 4.13
N LEU A 9 -1.95 -21.82 4.45
CA LEU A 9 -1.94 -20.37 4.61
C LEU A 9 -1.85 -19.71 3.23
N THR A 10 -2.94 -19.75 2.45
CA THR A 10 -3.24 -18.54 1.68
C THR A 10 -3.39 -17.43 2.70
N ALA A 11 -2.48 -16.44 2.72
CA ALA A 11 -2.65 -15.23 3.53
C ALA A 11 -4.10 -14.81 3.50
N SER A 12 -4.74 -14.78 4.67
CA SER A 12 -6.13 -14.38 4.73
C SER A 12 -6.27 -13.03 4.05
N ASP A 13 -7.37 -12.83 3.35
CA ASP A 13 -7.63 -11.57 2.64
C ASP A 13 -7.50 -10.35 3.59
N ALA A 14 -7.70 -10.57 4.90
CA ALA A 14 -7.41 -9.62 5.97
C ALA A 14 -5.91 -9.28 6.10
N VAL A 15 -5.03 -10.28 6.21
CA VAL A 15 -3.57 -10.07 6.30
C VAL A 15 -3.04 -9.35 5.07
N VAL A 16 -3.47 -9.75 3.86
CA VAL A 16 -3.10 -9.06 2.62
C VAL A 16 -3.54 -7.60 2.66
N THR A 17 -4.80 -7.35 3.06
CA THR A 17 -5.35 -6.00 3.18
C THR A 17 -4.55 -5.13 4.15
N ALA A 18 -4.15 -5.69 5.30
CA ALA A 18 -3.38 -4.96 6.31
C ALA A 18 -1.98 -4.55 5.82
N ILE A 19 -1.29 -5.49 5.16
CA ILE A 19 0.01 -5.21 4.57
C ILE A 19 -0.12 -4.11 3.50
N GLU A 20 -1.12 -4.19 2.63
CA GLU A 20 -1.33 -3.19 1.58
C GLU A 20 -1.67 -1.81 2.14
N LYS A 21 -2.48 -1.73 3.20
CA LYS A 21 -2.76 -0.48 3.94
C LYS A 21 -1.47 0.11 4.54
N TYR A 22 -0.61 -0.71 5.13
CA TYR A 22 0.68 -0.26 5.66
C TYR A 22 1.58 0.28 4.55
N ILE A 23 1.65 -0.41 3.42
CA ILE A 23 2.45 0.03 2.28
C ILE A 23 1.97 1.37 1.75
N ALA A 24 0.66 1.59 1.66
CA ALA A 24 0.09 2.89 1.30
C ALA A 24 0.47 4.00 2.30
N LEU A 25 0.48 3.69 3.60
CA LEU A 25 0.93 4.62 4.64
C LEU A 25 2.41 4.98 4.49
N GLU A 26 3.28 3.98 4.30
CA GLU A 26 4.72 4.16 4.08
C GLU A 26 5.01 5.05 2.86
N ILE A 27 4.33 4.79 1.74
CA ILE A 27 4.46 5.61 0.53
C ILE A 27 4.05 7.06 0.85
N SER A 28 2.92 7.24 1.52
CA SER A 28 2.44 8.57 1.92
C SER A 28 3.42 9.30 2.83
N GLN A 29 3.99 8.63 3.82
CA GLN A 29 4.97 9.21 4.73
C GLN A 29 6.26 9.61 4.01
N ARG A 30 6.78 8.77 3.12
CA ARG A 30 7.98 9.07 2.33
C ARG A 30 7.77 10.27 1.41
N ILE A 31 6.61 10.37 0.78
CA ILE A 31 6.22 11.54 -0.03
C ILE A 31 6.27 12.82 0.82
N LYS A 32 5.74 12.76 2.05
CA LYS A 32 5.70 13.91 2.97
C LYS A 32 7.10 14.29 3.47
N ILE A 33 7.86 13.33 4.01
CA ILE A 33 9.20 13.55 4.59
C ILE A 33 10.18 14.08 3.55
N ASN A 34 10.16 13.51 2.34
CA ASN A 34 11.05 13.94 1.27
C ASN A 34 10.58 15.23 0.58
N GLY A 35 9.45 15.81 1.02
CA GLY A 35 8.91 17.04 0.47
C GLY A 35 8.61 16.96 -1.03
N LEU A 36 8.24 15.78 -1.55
CA LEU A 36 8.15 15.55 -3.00
C LEU A 36 7.12 16.46 -3.68
N LEU A 37 6.06 16.84 -2.96
CA LEU A 37 5.02 17.75 -3.44
C LEU A 37 5.20 19.20 -2.95
N SER A 38 6.24 19.49 -2.17
CA SER A 38 6.41 20.79 -1.48
C SER A 38 6.49 22.00 -2.41
N LYS A 39 6.94 21.80 -3.65
CA LYS A 39 7.06 22.85 -4.69
C LYS A 39 5.93 22.80 -5.71
N THR A 40 4.84 22.10 -5.40
CA THR A 40 3.70 21.92 -6.29
C THR A 40 2.44 22.48 -5.64
N PRO A 41 1.41 22.89 -6.41
CA PRO A 41 0.14 23.37 -5.85
C PRO A 41 -0.75 22.19 -5.37
N TRP A 42 -0.16 21.12 -4.86
CA TRP A 42 -0.84 19.88 -4.51
C TRP A 42 -0.46 19.39 -3.13
N THR A 43 -1.45 18.89 -2.40
CA THR A 43 -1.25 18.10 -1.18
C THR A 43 -1.75 16.69 -1.37
N LEU A 44 -1.04 15.74 -0.76
CA LEU A 44 -1.48 14.34 -0.69
C LEU A 44 -2.39 14.16 0.53
N ASP A 45 -3.69 13.98 0.30
CA ASP A 45 -4.67 13.72 1.36
C ASP A 45 -4.52 12.28 1.88
N ARG A 46 -4.55 11.30 0.97
CA ARG A 46 -4.40 9.87 1.27
C ARG A 46 -4.03 9.07 0.03
N ILE A 47 -3.62 7.83 0.26
CA ILE A 47 -3.46 6.81 -0.78
C ILE A 47 -4.50 5.72 -0.50
N ASN A 48 -5.43 5.53 -1.43
CA ASN A 48 -6.33 4.40 -1.43
C ASN A 48 -5.61 3.20 -2.07
N VAL A 49 -5.84 2.01 -1.53
CA VAL A 49 -5.21 0.78 -2.02
C VAL A 49 -6.26 -0.27 -2.35
N ASP A 50 -6.15 -0.85 -3.54
CA ASP A 50 -6.85 -2.06 -3.91
C ASP A 50 -5.97 -3.28 -3.59
N PRO A 51 -6.22 -3.99 -2.48
CA PRO A 51 -5.41 -5.14 -2.07
C PRO A 51 -5.55 -6.34 -3.01
N PHE A 52 -6.61 -6.37 -3.83
CA PHE A 52 -6.94 -7.47 -4.71
C PHE A 52 -6.78 -7.13 -6.18
N PHE A 53 -6.09 -6.03 -6.50
CA PHE A 53 -5.79 -5.59 -7.86
C PHE A 53 -5.24 -6.67 -8.80
N GLN A 54 -4.52 -7.68 -8.25
CA GLN A 54 -3.98 -8.79 -9.03
C GLN A 54 -5.00 -9.91 -9.32
N LYS A 55 -6.13 -9.99 -8.60
CA LYS A 55 -7.21 -10.94 -8.86
C LYS A 55 -7.82 -10.55 -10.21
N ARG A 56 -7.71 -11.42 -11.22
CA ARG A 56 -8.27 -11.17 -12.56
C ARG A 56 -9.80 -11.12 -12.47
N GLY A 57 -10.41 -10.04 -12.96
CA GLY A 57 -11.88 -9.86 -13.00
C GLY A 57 -12.41 -8.90 -11.93
N HIS A 58 -13.74 -8.82 -11.81
CA HIS A 58 -14.37 -8.16 -10.66
C HIS A 58 -14.09 -8.99 -9.41
N HIS A 59 -13.55 -8.35 -8.37
CA HIS A 59 -13.38 -8.94 -7.05
C HIS A 59 -14.19 -8.16 -6.03
N GLU A 60 -14.48 -8.78 -4.88
CA GLU A 60 -15.06 -8.10 -3.74
C GLU A 60 -14.15 -6.96 -3.28
N GLY A 61 -14.74 -5.80 -2.95
CA GLY A 61 -14.02 -4.58 -2.58
C GLY A 61 -14.06 -3.46 -3.63
N THR A 62 -13.45 -2.32 -3.28
CA THR A 62 -13.45 -1.12 -4.12
C THR A 62 -12.36 -1.21 -5.18
N GLN A 63 -12.76 -1.25 -6.46
CA GLN A 63 -11.83 -1.14 -7.58
C GLN A 63 -11.53 0.32 -7.86
N TYR A 64 -10.32 0.77 -7.50
CA TYR A 64 -9.92 2.14 -7.75
C TYR A 64 -9.54 2.34 -9.22
N ARG A 65 -9.97 3.47 -9.79
CA ARG A 65 -9.66 3.88 -11.15
C ARG A 65 -9.08 5.27 -11.18
N CYS A 66 -8.24 5.54 -12.16
CA CYS A 66 -7.72 6.88 -12.40
C CYS A 66 -8.82 7.76 -13.00
N GLU A 67 -9.09 8.92 -12.40
CA GLU A 67 -10.07 9.88 -12.95
C GLU A 67 -9.63 10.43 -14.31
N ALA A 68 -8.32 10.54 -14.56
CA ALA A 68 -7.78 11.11 -15.80
C ALA A 68 -7.80 10.15 -17.01
N CYS A 69 -7.60 8.86 -16.79
CA CYS A 69 -7.41 7.88 -17.89
C CYS A 69 -8.26 6.62 -17.75
N ASN A 70 -9.12 6.55 -16.72
CA ASN A 70 -10.00 5.43 -16.40
C ASN A 70 -9.31 4.07 -16.22
N ARG A 71 -7.97 4.03 -16.14
CA ARG A 71 -7.21 2.79 -15.91
C ARG A 71 -7.42 2.31 -14.47
N PRO A 72 -7.54 0.99 -14.25
CA PRO A 72 -7.61 0.44 -12.91
C PRO A 72 -6.28 0.69 -12.18
N LEU A 73 -6.35 0.96 -10.89
CA LEU A 73 -5.22 1.34 -10.06
C LEU A 73 -5.11 0.47 -8.82
N LYS A 74 -3.92 -0.07 -8.59
CA LYS A 74 -3.56 -0.63 -7.29
C LYS A 74 -3.48 0.45 -6.21
N HIS A 75 -2.77 1.54 -6.51
CA HIS A 75 -2.63 2.69 -5.63
C HIS A 75 -3.28 3.89 -6.30
N GLN A 76 -4.32 4.43 -5.67
CA GLN A 76 -4.98 5.66 -6.11
C GLN A 76 -4.62 6.77 -5.13
N PHE A 77 -3.95 7.78 -5.66
CA PHE A 77 -3.50 8.93 -4.91
C PHE A 77 -4.60 9.97 -4.92
N VAL A 78 -5.05 10.36 -3.73
CA VAL A 78 -6.04 11.41 -3.54
C VAL A 78 -5.27 12.70 -3.31
N LEU A 79 -5.18 13.51 -4.38
CA LEU A 79 -4.52 14.81 -4.36
C LEU A 79 -5.57 15.90 -4.17
N ARG A 80 -5.23 16.93 -3.41
CA ARG A 80 -6.02 18.14 -3.25
C ARG A 80 -5.26 19.31 -3.82
N SER A 81 -5.92 20.09 -4.67
CA SER A 81 -5.36 21.34 -5.16
C SER A 81 -5.32 22.37 -4.04
N LEU A 82 -4.18 23.03 -3.87
CA LEU A 82 -4.07 24.17 -2.97
C LEU A 82 -4.80 25.41 -3.51
N ASN A 83 -5.01 25.49 -4.83
CA ASN A 83 -5.58 26.66 -5.49
C ASN A 83 -7.11 26.72 -5.36
N ASP A 84 -7.79 25.60 -5.65
CA ASP A 84 -9.27 25.55 -5.73
C ASP A 84 -9.89 24.49 -4.81
N GLN A 85 -9.08 23.84 -3.96
CA GLN A 85 -9.49 22.79 -3.03
C GLN A 85 -10.13 21.56 -3.69
N ARG A 86 -10.10 21.46 -5.03
CA ARG A 86 -10.62 20.29 -5.73
C ARG A 86 -9.77 19.06 -5.43
N VAL A 87 -10.45 17.94 -5.29
CA VAL A 87 -9.85 16.65 -5.02
C VAL A 87 -9.81 15.84 -6.31
N TYR A 88 -8.66 15.24 -6.59
CA TYR A 88 -8.41 14.42 -7.76
C TYR A 88 -7.87 13.07 -7.34
N LYS A 89 -8.35 12.02 -8.00
CA LYS A 89 -7.99 10.63 -7.70
C LYS A 89 -7.24 10.01 -8.87
N LEU A 90 -5.92 10.00 -8.76
CA LEU A 90 -5.03 9.73 -9.87
C LEU A 90 -4.10 8.56 -9.60
N GLY A 91 -3.63 7.93 -10.68
CA GLY A 91 -2.45 7.06 -10.63
C GLY A 91 -1.17 7.87 -10.82
N VAL A 92 -0.03 7.33 -10.37
CA VAL A 92 1.29 7.99 -10.48
C VAL A 92 1.58 8.47 -11.91
N SER A 93 1.25 7.63 -12.92
CA SER A 93 1.51 7.96 -14.33
C SER A 93 0.74 9.19 -14.84
N CYS A 94 -0.37 9.55 -14.21
CA CYS A 94 -1.20 10.68 -14.63
C CYS A 94 -0.83 11.98 -13.90
N PHE A 95 0.12 11.94 -12.97
CA PHE A 95 0.54 13.14 -12.24
C PHE A 95 1.15 14.20 -13.14
N LEU A 96 1.97 13.80 -14.11
CA LEU A 96 2.59 14.74 -15.04
C LEU A 96 1.54 15.43 -15.92
N SER A 97 0.72 14.65 -16.61
CA SER A 97 -0.20 15.19 -17.62
C SER A 97 -1.43 15.86 -17.01
N TYR A 98 -1.92 15.37 -15.87
CA TYR A 98 -3.17 15.82 -15.28
C TYR A 98 -2.94 16.77 -14.10
N ALA A 99 -1.95 16.51 -13.26
CA ALA A 99 -1.62 17.38 -12.12
C ALA A 99 -0.46 18.35 -12.43
N GLY A 100 0.20 18.28 -13.59
CA GLY A 100 1.32 19.16 -13.92
C GLY A 100 2.52 18.98 -12.98
N ILE A 101 2.67 17.81 -12.36
CA ILE A 101 3.77 17.49 -11.45
C ILE A 101 5.00 17.10 -12.27
N SER A 102 6.18 17.61 -11.91
CA SER A 102 7.42 17.38 -12.66
C SER A 102 7.75 15.89 -12.83
N GLN A 103 8.33 15.50 -13.96
CA GLN A 103 8.72 14.11 -14.21
C GLN A 103 9.72 13.58 -13.17
N MET A 104 10.59 14.45 -12.65
CA MET A 104 11.52 14.10 -11.56
C MET A 104 10.74 13.66 -10.32
N THR A 105 9.78 14.46 -9.86
CA THR A 105 8.89 14.12 -8.75
C THR A 105 8.11 12.84 -9.00
N VAL A 106 7.59 12.64 -10.22
CA VAL A 106 6.88 11.42 -10.60
C VAL A 106 7.78 10.19 -10.49
N ASN A 107 9.03 10.29 -10.96
CA ASN A 107 10.01 9.20 -10.87
C ASN A 107 10.35 8.87 -9.41
N ASP A 108 10.51 9.87 -8.55
CA ASP A 108 10.80 9.68 -7.12
C ASP A 108 9.64 8.97 -6.42
N ILE A 109 8.40 9.42 -6.68
CA ILE A 109 7.20 8.76 -6.15
C ILE A 109 7.12 7.32 -6.64
N GLN A 110 7.34 7.07 -7.93
CA GLN A 110 7.32 5.73 -8.50
C GLN A 110 8.40 4.83 -7.88
N SER A 111 9.59 5.38 -7.62
CA SER A 111 10.68 4.65 -6.95
C SER A 111 10.28 4.19 -5.55
N HIS A 112 9.64 5.08 -4.75
CA HIS A 112 9.13 4.71 -3.43
C HIS A 112 8.01 3.67 -3.48
N VAL A 113 7.08 3.79 -4.45
CA VAL A 113 6.03 2.79 -4.68
C VAL A 113 6.64 1.44 -5.03
N ASN A 114 7.65 1.41 -5.91
CA ASN A 114 8.31 0.19 -6.32
C ASN A 114 9.09 -0.47 -5.18
N ALA A 115 9.81 0.33 -4.38
CA ALA A 115 10.54 -0.15 -3.21
C ALA A 115 9.57 -0.79 -2.21
N ALA A 116 8.48 -0.10 -1.86
CA ALA A 116 7.46 -0.62 -0.96
C ALA A 116 6.80 -1.89 -1.52
N GLY A 117 6.54 -1.94 -2.83
CA GLY A 117 6.03 -3.13 -3.51
C GLY A 117 6.94 -4.36 -3.36
N LYS A 118 8.27 -4.19 -3.45
CA LYS A 118 9.23 -5.30 -3.24
C LYS A 118 9.17 -5.84 -1.80
N TYR A 119 9.08 -4.95 -0.80
CA TYR A 119 8.97 -5.36 0.60
C TYR A 119 7.67 -6.12 0.87
N ARG A 120 6.54 -5.66 0.31
CA ARG A 120 5.28 -6.39 0.36
C ARG A 120 5.43 -7.83 -0.15
N ASP A 121 6.02 -7.99 -1.33
CA ASP A 121 6.15 -9.30 -1.96
C ASP A 121 7.00 -10.27 -1.13
N GLN A 122 8.03 -9.76 -0.44
CA GLN A 122 8.83 -10.55 0.50
C GLN A 122 8.01 -11.02 1.71
N ILE A 123 7.25 -10.12 2.34
CA ILE A 123 6.39 -10.45 3.50
C ILE A 123 5.33 -11.49 3.10
N ILE A 124 4.63 -11.27 1.98
CA ILE A 124 3.62 -12.21 1.49
C ILE A 124 4.23 -13.57 1.14
N ALA A 125 5.40 -13.59 0.49
CA ALA A 125 6.07 -14.84 0.13
C ALA A 125 6.48 -15.65 1.36
N ARG A 126 7.00 -15.00 2.41
CA ARG A 126 7.36 -15.68 3.67
C ARG A 126 6.16 -16.21 4.41
N TYR A 127 5.10 -15.40 4.51
CA TYR A 127 3.85 -15.83 5.13
C TYR A 127 3.31 -17.07 4.44
N LYS A 128 3.20 -17.06 3.11
CA LYS A 128 2.73 -18.21 2.31
C LYS A 128 3.62 -19.44 2.47
N ALA A 129 4.91 -19.25 2.73
CA ALA A 129 5.86 -20.33 2.97
C ALA A 129 5.86 -20.84 4.43
N GLY A 130 5.01 -20.28 5.31
CA GLY A 130 5.00 -20.60 6.75
C GLY A 130 6.33 -20.27 7.45
N LYS A 131 7.12 -19.35 6.87
CA LYS A 131 8.44 -18.98 7.40
C LYS A 131 8.29 -17.86 8.40
N ARG A 132 9.13 -17.88 9.44
CA ARG A 132 9.27 -16.76 10.37
C ARG A 132 9.70 -15.49 9.63
N PHE A 133 9.13 -14.37 10.07
CA PHE A 133 9.54 -13.04 9.66
C PHE A 133 10.89 -12.67 10.29
N LEU A 134 11.69 -11.87 9.60
CA LEU A 134 13.04 -11.50 10.03
C LEU A 134 13.22 -9.97 10.05
N GLY A 135 13.92 -9.47 11.07
CA GLY A 135 14.40 -8.09 11.14
C GLY A 135 13.32 -7.05 10.83
N ASP A 136 13.48 -6.34 9.72
CA ASP A 136 12.57 -5.28 9.26
C ASP A 136 11.12 -5.76 9.08
N GLU A 137 10.89 -7.03 8.73
CA GLU A 137 9.55 -7.59 8.55
C GLU A 137 8.79 -7.66 9.89
N ILE A 138 9.49 -7.97 10.99
CA ILE A 138 8.92 -8.00 12.34
C ILE A 138 8.54 -6.58 12.77
N ASN A 139 9.40 -5.59 12.48
CA ASN A 139 9.12 -4.19 12.82
C ASN A 139 7.88 -3.68 12.08
N ILE A 140 7.74 -4.02 10.80
CA ILE A 140 6.59 -3.69 9.96
C ILE A 140 5.30 -4.32 10.53
N LEU A 141 5.34 -5.62 10.82
CA LEU A 141 4.15 -6.32 11.33
C LEU A 141 3.78 -5.86 12.75
N SER A 142 4.78 -5.54 13.58
CA SER A 142 4.56 -4.95 14.89
C SER A 142 3.94 -3.54 14.78
N PHE A 143 4.37 -2.75 13.80
CA PHE A 143 3.75 -1.47 13.48
C PHE A 143 2.30 -1.66 13.02
N ILE A 144 2.04 -2.59 12.10
CA ILE A 144 0.69 -2.93 11.63
C ILE A 144 -0.21 -3.28 12.83
N VAL A 145 0.23 -4.20 13.69
CA VAL A 145 -0.53 -4.64 14.86
C VAL A 145 -0.80 -3.51 15.85
N SER A 146 0.12 -2.56 16.01
CA SER A 146 -0.01 -1.44 16.96
C SER A 146 -0.80 -0.24 16.41
N HIS A 147 -0.73 0.02 15.10
CA HIS A 147 -1.27 1.24 14.48
C HIS A 147 -2.47 1.00 13.56
N LEU A 148 -2.57 -0.18 12.93
CA LEU A 148 -3.72 -0.58 12.12
C LEU A 148 -4.57 -1.52 12.98
N ARG A 149 -5.33 -0.92 13.89
CA ARG A 149 -6.18 -1.60 14.88
C ARG A 149 -7.39 -2.27 14.19
N ASP A 150 -7.16 -3.31 13.39
CA ASP A 150 -8.17 -4.18 12.80
C ASP A 150 -8.29 -5.44 13.69
N GLN A 151 -9.42 -5.63 14.38
CA GLN A 151 -9.63 -6.68 15.39
C GLN A 151 -9.42 -8.11 14.84
N PHE A 152 -9.51 -8.29 13.51
CA PHE A 152 -9.35 -9.58 12.82
C PHE A 152 -7.90 -9.97 12.52
N LEU A 153 -6.94 -9.04 12.59
CA LEU A 153 -5.53 -9.29 12.28
C LEU A 153 -4.74 -9.86 13.46
N LEU A 154 -5.26 -9.63 14.67
CA LEU A 154 -4.53 -9.85 15.91
C LEU A 154 -4.19 -11.32 16.19
N PRO A 155 -5.01 -12.33 15.84
CA PRO A 155 -4.64 -13.73 16.11
C PRO A 155 -3.57 -14.24 15.14
N GLU A 156 -3.79 -14.11 13.83
CA GLU A 156 -2.93 -14.68 12.78
C GLU A 156 -1.54 -14.03 12.72
N ILE A 157 -1.46 -12.70 12.90
CA ILE A 157 -0.17 -12.00 12.88
C ILE A 157 0.61 -12.24 14.18
N LYS A 158 -0.07 -12.37 15.34
CA LYS A 158 0.62 -12.65 16.62
C LYS A 158 1.30 -14.02 16.64
N GLU A 159 0.73 -15.03 15.99
CA GLU A 159 1.36 -16.34 15.88
C GLU A 159 2.64 -16.30 15.04
N CYS A 160 2.68 -15.44 14.02
CA CYS A 160 3.85 -15.31 13.15
C CYS A 160 5.01 -14.51 13.75
N VAL A 161 4.76 -13.74 14.81
CA VAL A 161 5.74 -12.87 15.50
C VAL A 161 6.39 -13.56 16.71
N LYS A 162 5.88 -14.73 17.15
CA LYS A 162 6.49 -15.56 18.21
C LYS A 162 7.55 -16.53 17.67
#